data_AF-A0A4Y7T7Z8-F1
#
_entry.id   AF-A0A4Y7T7Z8-F1
#
_cell.length_a   1.000
_cell.length_b   1.000
_cell.length_c   1.000
_cell.angle_alpha   90.00
_cell.angle_beta   90.00
_cell.angle_gamma   90.00
#
_symmetry.space_group_name_H-M   'P 1'
#
loop_
_entity.id
_entity.type
_entity.pdbx_description
1 polymer ?
#
loop_
_entity_poly.entity_id
_entity_poly.type
_entity_poly.pdbx_seq_one_letter_code
_entity_poly.pdbx_strand_id
1 'polypeptide(L)' 'MNHQNAVLYLKSKFGLLSSPRPVYLQASFLCMADGEFVEVDLDAWDELAPHIDRLRIIS' A
#
# COMPACT_ATOMS: atom_id res chain seq x y z
N MET A 1 9.79 -10.57 -6.24
CA MET A 1 9.80 -9.13 -6.61
C MET A 1 10.20 -8.40 -5.33
N ASN A 2 11.29 -7.64 -5.30
CA ASN A 2 11.69 -6.92 -4.08
C ASN A 2 10.65 -5.85 -3.71
N HIS A 3 10.44 -5.61 -2.41
CA HIS A 3 9.62 -4.53 -1.83
C HIS A 3 9.81 -3.17 -2.55
N GLN A 4 11.05 -2.79 -2.92
CA GLN A 4 11.33 -1.56 -3.66
C GLN A 4 10.59 -1.48 -5.02
N ASN A 5 10.45 -2.62 -5.70
CA ASN A 5 9.73 -2.69 -6.98
C ASN A 5 8.22 -2.62 -6.78
N ALA A 6 7.68 -3.11 -5.65
CA ALA A 6 6.26 -3.00 -5.35
C ALA A 6 5.85 -1.53 -5.11
N VAL A 7 6.66 -0.77 -4.38
CA VAL A 7 6.42 0.67 -4.14
C VAL A 7 6.51 1.47 -5.45
N LEU A 8 7.54 1.22 -6.25
CA LEU A 8 7.70 1.90 -7.54
C LEU A 8 6.57 1.54 -8.51
N TYR A 9 6.15 0.27 -8.53
CA TYR A 9 5.01 -0.19 -9.32
C TYR A 9 3.70 0.45 -8.87
N LEU A 10 3.42 0.52 -7.57
CA LEU A 10 2.24 1.20 -7.04
C LEU A 10 2.27 2.69 -7.40
N LYS A 11 3.39 3.38 -7.15
CA LYS A 11 3.54 4.79 -7.53
C LYS A 11 3.34 5.01 -9.03
N SER A 12 3.86 4.13 -9.87
CA SER A 12 3.68 4.20 -11.33
C SER A 12 2.22 3.98 -11.72
N LYS A 13 1.58 2.92 -11.21
CA LYS A 13 0.20 2.54 -11.52
C LYS A 13 -0.80 3.63 -11.12
N PHE A 14 -0.53 4.36 -10.03
CA PHE A 14 -1.40 5.41 -9.52
C PHE A 14 -0.98 6.83 -9.95
N GLY A 15 0.03 6.97 -10.83
CA GLY A 15 0.48 8.29 -11.33
C GLY A 15 1.15 9.16 -10.26
N LEU A 16 1.66 8.55 -9.19
CA LEU A 16 2.21 9.24 -8.02
C LEU A 16 3.73 9.41 -8.08
N LEU A 17 4.39 8.96 -9.16
CA LEU A 17 5.83 9.12 -9.35
C LEU A 17 6.28 10.59 -9.27
N SER A 18 5.41 11.51 -9.72
CA SER A 18 5.64 12.95 -9.70
C SER A 18 4.84 13.70 -8.63
N SER A 19 4.24 13.00 -7.67
CA SER A 19 3.45 13.67 -6.62
C SER A 19 4.37 14.52 -5.73
N PRO A 20 4.14 15.85 -5.65
CA PRO A 20 4.94 16.72 -4.77
C PRO A 20 4.53 16.61 -3.29
N ARG A 21 3.46 15.86 -2.99
CA ARG A 21 2.94 15.66 -1.63
C ARG A 21 3.30 14.27 -1.12
N PRO A 22 3.59 14.13 0.20
CA PRO A 22 3.73 12.82 0.82
C PRO A 22 2.46 12.00 0.58
N VAL A 23 2.63 10.72 0.27
CA VAL A 23 1.53 9.78 0.06
C VAL A 23 1.70 8.62 1.02
N TYR A 24 0.61 8.24 1.67
CA TYR A 24 0.57 7.11 2.61
C TYR A 24 -0.22 5.97 1.97
N LEU A 25 0.33 4.76 2.11
CA LEU A 25 -0.34 3.55 1.67
C LEU A 25 -1.07 2.94 2.85
N GLN A 26 -2.36 2.69 2.69
CA GLN A 26 -3.16 2.01 3.69
C GLN A 26 -3.80 0.76 3.11
N ALA A 27 -3.92 -0.26 3.93
CA ALA A 27 -4.60 -1.50 3.59
C ALA A 27 -5.64 -1.87 4.65
N SER A 28 -6.70 -2.52 4.18
CA SER A 28 -7.57 -3.33 5.02
C SER A 28 -7.20 -4.80 4.80
N PHE A 29 -7.17 -5.58 5.87
CA PHE A 29 -6.77 -6.98 5.85
C PHE A 29 -7.98 -7.89 6.04
N LEU A 30 -7.92 -9.13 5.52
CA LEU A 30 -9.01 -10.10 5.57
C LEU A 30 -9.53 -10.41 6.99
N CYS A 31 -8.70 -10.18 8.01
CA CYS A 31 -9.04 -10.43 9.42
C CYS A 31 -9.43 -9.16 10.20
N MET A 32 -9.56 -8.00 9.54
CA MET A 32 -9.92 -6.74 10.18
C MET A 32 -11.43 -6.45 10.13
N ALA A 33 -11.90 -5.58 11.02
CA ALA A 33 -13.28 -5.11 10.97
C ALA A 33 -13.52 -4.33 9.66
N ASP A 34 -14.70 -4.52 9.07
CA ASP A 34 -15.03 -3.89 7.79
C ASP A 34 -14.96 -2.35 7.92
N GLY A 35 -14.20 -1.73 7.02
CA GLY A 35 -13.92 -0.29 7.02
C GLY A 35 -12.67 0.16 7.79
N GLU A 36 -11.96 -0.73 8.48
CA GLU A 36 -10.68 -0.41 9.10
C GLU A 36 -9.55 -0.44 8.07
N PHE A 37 -8.74 0.62 8.06
CA PHE A 37 -7.56 0.76 7.21
C PHE A 37 -6.39 1.15 8.09
N VAL A 38 -5.27 0.44 7.94
CA VAL A 38 -4.03 0.72 8.65
C VAL A 38 -2.93 1.07 7.65
N GLU A 39 -1.97 1.87 8.10
CA GLU A 39 -0.79 2.17 7.30
C GLU A 39 0.03 0.89 7.06
N VAL A 40 0.48 0.72 5.82
CA VAL A 40 1.25 -0.46 5.42
C VAL A 40 2.72 -0.15 5.51
N ASP A 41 3.44 -0.93 6.31
CA ASP A 41 4.89 -0.99 6.25
C ASP A 41 5.31 -1.70 4.96
N LEU A 42 6.02 -0.96 4.10
CA LEU A 42 6.47 -1.45 2.79
C LEU A 42 7.64 -2.42 2.92
N ASP A 43 8.37 -2.40 4.03
CA ASP A 43 9.44 -3.36 4.29
C ASP A 43 8.88 -4.76 4.56
N ALA A 44 7.66 -4.84 5.11
CA ALA A 44 6.91 -6.07 5.34
C ALA A 44 5.96 -6.43 4.18
N TRP A 45 6.06 -5.77 3.01
CA TRP A 45 5.11 -5.92 1.92
C TRP A 45 4.91 -7.38 1.46
N ASP A 46 6.01 -8.14 1.32
CA ASP A 46 5.95 -9.52 0.81
C ASP A 46 5.18 -10.46 1.76
N GLU A 47 5.21 -10.18 3.07
CA GLU A 47 4.47 -10.92 4.09
C GLU A 47 3.00 -10.47 4.19
N LEU A 48 2.76 -9.16 4.04
CA LEU A 48 1.44 -8.55 4.21
C LEU A 48 0.54 -8.71 2.96
N ALA A 49 1.12 -8.63 1.76
CA ALA A 49 0.38 -8.60 0.50
C ALA A 49 -0.63 -9.75 0.31
N PRO A 50 -0.34 -11.01 0.70
CA PRO A 50 -1.31 -12.11 0.60
C PRO A 50 -2.55 -11.94 1.49
N HIS A 51 -2.49 -11.08 2.51
CA HIS A 51 -3.55 -10.88 3.49
C HIS A 51 -4.37 -9.60 3.27
N ILE A 52 -4.00 -8.78 2.27
CA ILE A 52 -4.68 -7.52 1.95
C ILE A 52 -6.01 -7.80 1.25
N ASP A 53 -7.10 -7.28 1.80
CA ASP A 53 -8.43 -7.26 1.17
C ASP A 53 -8.58 -6.02 0.26
N ARG A 54 -8.25 -4.83 0.78
CA ARG A 54 -8.35 -3.56 0.06
C ARG A 54 -7.11 -2.71 0.27
N LEU A 55 -6.71 -1.99 -0.78
CA LEU A 55 -5.60 -1.05 -0.75
C LEU A 55 -6.09 0.35 -1.13
N ARG A 56 -5.64 1.38 -0.41
CA ARG A 56 -5.90 2.78 -0.76
C ARG A 56 -4.65 3.62 -0.57
N ILE A 57 -4.57 4.71 -1.34
CA ILE A 57 -3.52 5.71 -1.18
C ILE A 57 -4.19 7.01 -0.74
N ILE A 58 -3.63 7.63 0.28
CA ILE A 58 -4.08 8.93 0.80
C ILE A 58 -2.94 9.94 0.69
N SER A 59 -3.28 11.21 0.46
CA SER A 59 -2.34 12.34 0.32
C SER A 59 -2.56 13.39 1.40
#